data_AF-A0A8H4V3Y1-F1
#
_entry.id   AF-A0A8H4V3Y1-F1
#
_cell.length_a   1.000
_cell.length_b   1.000
_cell.length_c   1.000
_cell.angle_alpha   90.00
_cell.angle_beta   90.00
_cell.angle_gamma   90.00
#
_symmetry.space_group_name_H-M   'P 1'
#
loop_
_entity.id
_entity.type
_entity.pdbx_description
1 polymer ?
#
loop_
_entity_poly.entity_id
_entity_poly.type
_entity_poly.pdbx_seq_one_letter_code
_entity_poly.pdbx_strand_id
1 'polypeptide(L)'
;MFSPKAQIPCVGISFGVDRIFSITKARMEREKASEVRSSEVDVYVMAFGGKGFTGMLKERMEICKTLWAAGVKAEFSYKLKPKLPQQFKAAETSGIPFGVILGEDELAAGQVKIKEMGLPEGHPEKEGVSVDIKNLVEEIKLRIDKKNKGVETTTTTDAVESTTAAAANLSVGGDAAAAQQKTEDAGV
;
A
#
# COMPACT_ATOMS: atom_id res chain seq x y z
N MET A 1 -14.33 -14.41 -52.76
CA MET A 1 -13.54 -13.33 -53.39
C MET A 1 -12.69 -12.67 -52.30
N PHE A 2 -11.48 -13.18 -52.05
CA PHE A 2 -10.53 -12.56 -51.12
C PHE A 2 -9.72 -11.53 -51.92
N SER A 3 -9.73 -10.26 -51.50
CA SER A 3 -8.92 -9.21 -52.13
C SER A 3 -7.44 -9.44 -51.78
N PRO A 4 -6.56 -9.76 -52.74
CA PRO A 4 -5.18 -10.17 -52.46
C PRO A 4 -4.24 -9.00 -52.14
N LYS A 5 -4.75 -7.77 -51.97
CA LYS A 5 -3.93 -6.54 -51.87
C LYS A 5 -4.46 -5.47 -50.90
N ALA A 6 -5.30 -5.82 -49.93
CA ALA A 6 -5.61 -4.90 -48.84
C ALA A 6 -4.47 -4.96 -47.80
N GLN A 7 -3.64 -3.91 -47.74
CA GLN A 7 -2.59 -3.77 -46.74
C GLN A 7 -3.25 -3.52 -45.38
N ILE A 8 -3.30 -4.54 -44.53
CA ILE A 8 -3.87 -4.44 -43.19
C ILE A 8 -2.82 -3.79 -42.29
N PRO A 9 -3.07 -2.60 -41.72
CA PRO A 9 -2.12 -1.98 -40.80
C PRO A 9 -2.07 -2.82 -39.51
N CYS A 10 -0.93 -3.45 -39.28
CA CYS A 10 -0.66 -4.22 -38.07
C CYS A 10 0.32 -3.45 -37.20
N VAL A 11 -0.11 -3.07 -36.00
CA VAL A 11 0.77 -2.57 -34.94
C VAL A 11 0.73 -3.55 -33.77
N GLY A 12 1.90 -3.90 -33.27
CA GLY A 12 2.06 -4.74 -32.08
C GLY A 12 2.89 -3.99 -31.07
N ILE A 13 2.41 -3.93 -29.83
CA ILE A 13 3.19 -3.45 -28.68
C ILE A 13 3.59 -4.66 -27.83
N SER A 14 4.81 -4.63 -27.32
CA SER A 14 5.30 -5.64 -26.39
C SER A 14 5.95 -4.94 -25.20
N PHE A 15 5.58 -5.37 -23.99
CA PHE A 15 6.16 -4.87 -22.75
C PHE A 15 7.04 -5.97 -22.13
N GLY A 16 8.33 -5.66 -21.99
CA GLY A 16 9.27 -6.53 -21.28
C GLY A 16 9.13 -6.34 -19.77
N VAL A 17 8.49 -7.29 -19.09
CA VAL A 17 8.29 -7.25 -17.63
C VAL A 17 9.62 -7.14 -16.87
N ASP A 18 10.67 -7.80 -17.33
CA ASP A 18 12.01 -7.79 -16.72
C ASP A 18 12.62 -6.37 -16.65
N ARG A 19 12.49 -5.60 -17.74
CA ARG A 19 12.97 -4.21 -17.80
C ARG A 19 12.14 -3.29 -16.91
N ILE A 20 10.83 -3.52 -16.82
CA ILE A 20 9.94 -2.75 -15.94
C ILE A 20 10.33 -2.99 -14.47
N PHE A 21 10.48 -4.25 -14.05
CA PHE A 21 10.87 -4.56 -12.67
C PHE A 21 12.25 -4.00 -12.30
N SER A 22 13.22 -4.09 -13.21
CA SER A 22 14.58 -3.55 -12.97
C SER A 22 14.57 -2.03 -12.76
N ILE A 23 13.81 -1.29 -13.60
CA ILE A 23 13.69 0.16 -13.48
C ILE A 23 12.92 0.54 -12.21
N THR A 24 11.81 -0.14 -11.92
CA THR A 24 11.01 0.12 -10.72
C THR A 24 11.80 -0.14 -9.45
N LYS A 25 12.52 -1.27 -9.36
CA LYS A 25 13.38 -1.58 -8.21
C LYS A 25 14.46 -0.51 -7.98
N ALA A 26 15.17 -0.11 -9.04
CA ALA A 26 16.20 0.94 -8.94
C ALA A 26 15.62 2.31 -8.54
N ARG A 27 14.38 2.62 -8.92
CA ARG A 27 13.69 3.85 -8.47
C ARG A 27 13.34 3.77 -6.99
N MET A 28 12.73 2.66 -6.55
CA MET A 28 12.35 2.45 -5.16
C MET A 28 13.55 2.51 -4.21
N GLU A 29 14.70 1.95 -4.61
CA GLU A 29 15.95 2.02 -3.84
C GLU A 29 16.49 3.46 -3.73
N ARG A 30 16.41 4.27 -4.79
CA ARG A 30 16.85 5.67 -4.77
C ARG A 30 15.95 6.58 -3.95
N GLU A 31 14.65 6.36 -4.01
CA GLU A 31 13.65 7.16 -3.32
C GLU A 31 13.55 6.82 -1.82
N LYS A 32 14.33 5.83 -1.33
CA LYS A 32 14.19 5.23 0.01
C LYS A 32 12.72 4.93 0.32
N ALA A 33 11.96 4.55 -0.72
CA ALA A 33 10.59 4.15 -0.56
C ALA A 33 10.56 2.99 0.44
N SER A 34 9.60 3.03 1.38
CA SER A 34 9.44 2.04 2.43
C SER A 34 9.65 0.62 1.88
N GLU A 35 10.44 -0.19 2.59
CA GLU A 35 10.75 -1.56 2.19
C GLU A 35 9.48 -2.30 1.74
N VAL A 36 9.54 -2.91 0.55
CA VAL A 36 8.41 -3.66 0.00
C VAL A 36 8.18 -4.87 0.89
N ARG A 37 7.08 -4.83 1.66
CA ARG A 37 6.66 -5.96 2.48
C ARG A 37 6.41 -7.17 1.60
N SER A 38 6.88 -8.33 2.05
CA SER A 38 6.66 -9.62 1.38
C SER A 38 5.26 -10.18 1.63
N SER A 39 4.56 -9.67 2.65
CA SER A 39 3.20 -10.08 3.02
C SER A 39 2.24 -8.89 3.00
N GLU A 40 0.99 -9.12 2.60
CA GLU A 40 -0.10 -8.14 2.71
C GLU A 40 -0.82 -8.20 4.06
N VAL A 41 -0.26 -8.93 5.03
CA VAL A 41 -0.89 -9.13 6.33
C VAL A 41 -0.69 -7.89 7.18
N ASP A 42 -1.79 -7.38 7.73
CA ASP A 42 -1.78 -6.17 8.57
C ASP A 42 -1.60 -6.51 10.05
N VAL A 43 -2.11 -7.68 10.48
CA VAL A 43 -2.14 -8.07 11.89
C VAL A 43 -1.59 -9.48 12.12
N TYR A 44 -0.66 -9.62 13.06
CA TYR A 44 -0.14 -10.92 13.49
C TYR A 44 -0.65 -11.26 14.89
N VAL A 45 -1.44 -12.33 15.00
CA VAL A 45 -2.02 -12.79 16.26
C VAL A 45 -1.04 -13.74 16.96
N MET A 46 -0.52 -13.28 18.08
CA MET A 46 0.46 -13.94 18.92
C MET A 46 -0.16 -14.42 20.21
N ALA A 47 0.37 -15.51 20.75
CA ALA A 47 0.01 -15.97 22.07
C ALA A 47 1.27 -16.07 22.96
N PHE A 48 1.10 -15.70 24.22
CA PHE A 48 2.08 -15.80 25.27
C PHE A 48 1.46 -16.54 26.46
N GLY A 49 2.24 -17.36 27.15
CA GLY A 49 1.78 -18.04 28.36
C GLY A 49 2.91 -18.66 29.15
N GLY A 50 2.60 -19.00 30.40
CA GLY A 50 3.57 -19.48 31.40
C GLY A 50 3.71 -21.01 31.44
N LYS A 51 4.01 -21.53 32.64
CA LYS A 51 4.12 -22.97 32.92
C LYS A 51 2.73 -23.63 32.91
N GLY A 52 2.17 -23.80 31.72
CA GLY A 52 0.80 -24.30 31.48
C GLY A 52 0.32 -24.09 30.04
N PHE A 53 1.07 -23.29 29.26
CA PHE A 53 0.70 -22.88 27.92
C PHE A 53 0.38 -24.05 26.98
N THR A 54 -0.90 -24.18 26.65
CA THR A 54 -1.42 -25.11 25.62
C THR A 54 -1.34 -24.49 24.23
N GLY A 55 -0.93 -23.22 24.14
CA GLY A 55 -0.92 -22.48 22.90
C GLY A 55 -2.08 -21.52 22.75
N MET A 56 -3.22 -21.68 23.44
CA MET A 56 -4.42 -20.89 23.18
C MET A 56 -4.81 -20.87 21.68
N LEU A 57 -4.77 -22.04 21.04
CA LEU A 57 -4.98 -22.16 19.60
C LEU A 57 -6.41 -21.79 19.21
N LYS A 58 -7.41 -22.19 20.01
CA LYS A 58 -8.83 -21.92 19.72
C LYS A 58 -9.11 -20.43 19.75
N GLU A 59 -8.58 -19.77 20.77
CA GLU A 59 -8.76 -18.35 21.06
C GLU A 59 -8.08 -17.50 19.99
N ARG A 60 -6.86 -17.87 19.57
CA ARG A 60 -6.23 -17.24 18.39
C ARG A 60 -7.07 -17.37 17.14
N MET A 61 -7.61 -18.57 16.88
CA MET A 61 -8.46 -18.80 15.70
C MET A 61 -9.75 -18.00 15.76
N GLU A 62 -10.36 -17.85 16.94
CA GLU A 62 -11.55 -17.02 17.15
C GLU A 62 -11.28 -15.53 16.90
N ILE A 63 -10.15 -15.00 17.40
CA ILE A 63 -9.74 -13.63 17.11
C ILE A 63 -9.46 -13.44 15.62
N CYS A 64 -8.70 -14.34 14.98
CA CYS A 64 -8.46 -14.27 13.54
C CYS A 64 -9.76 -14.31 12.73
N LYS A 65 -10.71 -15.19 13.10
CA LYS A 65 -12.03 -15.25 12.47
C LYS A 65 -12.77 -13.92 12.58
N THR A 66 -12.72 -13.29 13.75
CA THR A 66 -13.37 -11.99 14.00
C THR A 66 -12.73 -10.88 13.15
N LEU A 67 -11.40 -10.87 13.05
CA LEU A 67 -10.66 -9.92 12.20
C LEU A 67 -10.95 -10.14 10.72
N TRP A 68 -10.98 -11.39 10.25
CA TRP A 68 -11.32 -11.73 8.87
C TRP A 68 -12.76 -11.37 8.51
N ALA A 69 -13.72 -11.60 9.41
CA ALA A 69 -15.11 -11.19 9.21
C ALA A 69 -15.24 -9.66 9.04
N ALA A 70 -14.33 -8.90 9.62
CA ALA A 70 -14.26 -7.45 9.49
C ALA A 70 -13.44 -6.96 8.28
N GLY A 71 -12.87 -7.87 7.48
CA GLY A 71 -12.04 -7.56 6.31
C GLY A 71 -10.58 -7.23 6.63
N VAL A 72 -10.13 -7.47 7.87
CA VAL A 72 -8.73 -7.22 8.27
C VAL A 72 -7.88 -8.45 7.93
N LYS A 73 -6.75 -8.24 7.25
CA LYS A 73 -5.81 -9.32 6.91
C LYS A 73 -4.99 -9.70 8.14
N ALA A 74 -5.36 -10.81 8.78
CA ALA A 74 -4.70 -11.32 9.96
C ALA A 74 -4.07 -12.70 9.73
N GLU A 75 -2.94 -12.98 10.38
CA GLU A 75 -2.26 -14.27 10.37
C GLU A 75 -1.82 -14.68 11.78
N PHE A 76 -1.61 -15.97 12.02
CA PHE A 76 -1.10 -16.51 13.29
C PHE A 76 -0.15 -17.68 13.05
N SER A 77 0.61 -18.08 14.07
CA SER A 77 1.49 -19.26 13.96
C SER A 77 0.69 -20.57 13.99
N TYR A 78 0.83 -21.40 12.95
CA TYR A 78 0.20 -22.74 12.87
C TYR A 78 0.79 -23.79 13.81
N LYS A 79 1.68 -23.39 14.74
CA LYS A 79 2.22 -24.28 15.76
C LYS A 79 1.27 -24.33 16.95
N LEU A 80 1.16 -25.51 17.57
CA LEU A 80 0.42 -25.68 18.81
C LEU A 80 0.99 -24.79 19.92
N LYS A 81 2.32 -24.82 20.14
CA LYS A 81 2.99 -24.03 21.19
C LYS A 81 4.06 -23.12 20.60
N PRO A 82 3.69 -21.99 19.97
CA PRO A 82 4.67 -21.07 19.42
C PRO A 82 5.37 -20.31 20.55
N LYS A 83 6.70 -20.20 20.49
CA LYS A 83 7.45 -19.39 21.46
C LYS A 83 7.32 -17.91 21.08
N LEU A 84 7.16 -17.02 22.07
CA LEU A 84 6.98 -15.58 21.81
C LEU A 84 8.12 -14.95 20.97
N PRO A 85 9.41 -15.23 21.20
CA PRO A 85 10.48 -14.69 20.36
C PRO A 85 10.41 -15.16 18.90
N GLN A 86 9.95 -16.39 18.65
CA GLN A 86 9.79 -16.91 17.29
C GLN A 86 8.62 -16.24 16.56
N GLN A 87 7.58 -15.86 17.30
CA GLN A 87 6.43 -15.14 16.78
C GLN A 87 6.81 -13.71 16.39
N PHE A 88 7.56 -13.00 17.23
CA PHE A 88 8.10 -11.67 16.88
C PHE A 88 9.01 -11.73 15.64
N LYS A 89 9.93 -12.71 15.59
CA LYS A 89 10.78 -12.88 14.41
C LYS A 89 9.99 -13.14 13.13
N ALA A 90 8.93 -13.96 13.21
CA ALA A 90 8.05 -14.24 12.06
C ALA A 90 7.28 -12.99 11.60
N ALA A 91 6.79 -12.19 12.55
CA ALA A 91 6.10 -10.93 12.26
C ALA A 91 7.05 -9.90 11.62
N GLU A 92 8.27 -9.76 12.14
CA GLU A 92 9.30 -8.86 11.61
C GLU A 92 9.77 -9.29 10.21
N THR A 93 10.02 -10.58 10.00
CA THR A 93 10.46 -11.11 8.70
C THR A 93 9.40 -10.92 7.62
N SER A 94 8.13 -10.98 8.01
CA SER A 94 6.99 -10.79 7.09
C SER A 94 6.62 -9.31 6.91
N GLY A 95 7.24 -8.40 7.68
CA GLY A 95 6.97 -6.97 7.63
C GLY A 95 5.59 -6.58 8.15
N ILE A 96 5.01 -7.36 9.07
CA ILE A 96 3.64 -7.14 9.56
C ILE A 96 3.61 -5.96 10.54
N PRO A 97 2.77 -4.93 10.32
CA PRO A 97 2.82 -3.69 11.09
C PRO A 97 2.23 -3.80 12.51
N PHE A 98 1.25 -4.67 12.73
CA PHE A 98 0.59 -4.79 14.04
C PHE A 98 0.65 -6.22 14.58
N GLY A 99 0.86 -6.35 15.88
CA GLY A 99 0.86 -7.61 16.61
C GLY A 99 -0.22 -7.59 17.71
N VAL A 100 -1.13 -8.56 17.70
CA VAL A 100 -2.11 -8.76 18.78
C VAL A 100 -1.61 -9.87 19.68
N ILE A 101 -1.33 -9.57 20.95
CA ILE A 101 -0.80 -10.52 21.92
C ILE A 101 -1.94 -10.97 22.84
N LEU A 102 -2.15 -12.28 22.87
CA LEU A 102 -3.03 -12.96 23.82
C LEU A 102 -2.18 -13.55 24.95
N GLY A 103 -2.42 -13.12 26.18
CA GLY A 103 -1.92 -13.77 27.39
C GLY A 103 -3.05 -14.41 28.17
N GLU A 104 -2.71 -15.36 29.05
CA GLU A 104 -3.71 -16.08 29.87
C GLU A 104 -4.46 -15.12 30.81
N ASP A 105 -3.75 -14.16 31.41
CA ASP A 105 -4.31 -13.17 32.32
C ASP A 105 -5.20 -12.15 31.59
N GLU A 106 -4.74 -11.65 30.44
CA GLU A 106 -5.49 -10.69 29.63
C GLU A 106 -6.76 -11.32 29.04
N LEU A 107 -6.66 -12.57 28.57
CA LEU A 107 -7.81 -13.30 28.06
C LEU A 107 -8.84 -13.56 29.16
N ALA A 108 -8.40 -13.89 30.38
CA ALA A 108 -9.30 -14.03 31.53
C ALA A 108 -10.02 -12.71 31.88
N ALA A 109 -9.37 -11.58 31.62
CA ALA A 109 -9.97 -10.24 31.74
C ALA A 109 -10.79 -9.81 30.51
N GLY A 110 -10.84 -10.61 29.44
CA GLY A 110 -11.55 -10.28 28.20
C GLY A 110 -10.85 -9.23 27.33
N GLN A 111 -9.54 -9.07 27.52
CA GLN A 111 -8.70 -8.06 26.89
C GLN A 111 -7.58 -8.67 26.04
N VAL A 112 -7.09 -7.90 25.07
CA VAL A 112 -5.95 -8.25 24.24
C VAL A 112 -5.00 -7.06 24.11
N LYS A 113 -3.71 -7.33 23.96
CA LYS A 113 -2.70 -6.26 23.80
C LYS A 113 -2.38 -6.05 22.33
N ILE A 114 -2.55 -4.83 21.84
CA ILE A 114 -2.19 -4.45 20.47
C ILE A 114 -0.84 -3.73 20.53
N LYS A 115 0.14 -4.24 19.79
CA LYS A 115 1.49 -3.70 19.70
C LYS A 115 1.80 -3.34 18.26
N GLU A 116 2.40 -2.19 18.04
CA GLU A 116 2.95 -1.84 16.73
C GLU A 116 4.39 -2.38 16.58
N MET A 117 4.63 -3.03 15.44
CA MET A 117 5.89 -3.67 15.09
C MET A 117 6.74 -2.70 14.24
N GLY A 118 8.06 -2.68 14.49
CA GLY A 118 9.02 -1.82 13.76
C GLY A 118 9.37 -0.49 14.44
N LEU A 119 8.84 -0.21 15.64
CA LEU A 119 9.21 0.98 16.40
C LEU A 119 10.60 0.83 17.08
N PRO A 120 11.48 1.85 17.02
CA PRO A 120 12.79 1.83 17.69
C PRO A 120 12.65 1.65 19.21
N GLU A 121 13.69 1.09 19.86
CA GLU A 121 13.71 0.88 21.31
C GLU A 121 13.56 2.22 22.06
N GLY A 122 12.45 2.38 22.80
CA GLY A 122 12.17 3.57 23.61
C GLY A 122 10.80 4.24 23.40
N HIS A 123 9.99 3.82 22.43
CA HIS A 123 8.64 4.40 22.24
C HIS A 123 7.60 3.84 23.23
N PRO A 124 6.74 4.70 23.82
CA PRO A 124 5.72 4.30 24.81
C PRO A 124 4.66 3.35 24.25
N GLU A 125 4.47 3.29 22.92
CA GLU A 125 3.51 2.37 22.28
C GLU A 125 4.07 0.96 22.04
N LYS A 126 5.34 0.71 22.39
CA LYS A 126 5.98 -0.61 22.26
C LYS A 126 5.54 -1.60 23.34
N GLU A 127 5.02 -1.11 24.48
CA GLU A 127 4.48 -1.92 25.58
C GLU A 127 3.07 -2.48 25.29
N GLY A 128 2.43 -1.99 24.22
CA GLY A 128 1.15 -2.45 23.74
C GLY A 128 -0.03 -1.86 24.51
N VAL A 129 -1.07 -1.49 23.77
CA VAL A 129 -2.31 -0.95 24.35
C VAL A 129 -3.25 -2.10 24.62
N SER A 130 -3.72 -2.23 25.86
CA SER A 130 -4.73 -3.23 26.24
C SER A 130 -6.11 -2.75 25.78
N VAL A 131 -6.82 -3.58 25.02
CA VAL A 131 -8.12 -3.27 24.41
C VAL A 131 -9.05 -4.45 24.63
N ASP A 132 -10.32 -4.17 24.94
CA ASP A 132 -11.34 -5.21 25.05
C ASP A 132 -11.57 -5.91 23.69
N ILE A 133 -11.80 -7.22 23.73
CA ILE A 133 -12.01 -8.04 22.51
C ILE A 133 -13.15 -7.49 21.63
N LYS A 134 -14.17 -6.86 22.24
CA LYS A 134 -15.31 -6.26 21.53
C LYS A 134 -14.90 -5.06 20.65
N ASN A 135 -13.97 -4.25 21.12
CA ASN A 135 -13.53 -3.02 20.44
C ASN A 135 -12.27 -3.23 19.59
N LEU A 136 -11.71 -4.45 19.61
CA LEU A 136 -10.48 -4.82 18.91
C LEU A 136 -10.52 -4.48 17.41
N VAL A 137 -11.64 -4.78 16.75
CA VAL A 137 -11.79 -4.61 15.30
C VAL A 137 -11.75 -3.13 14.90
N GLU A 138 -12.48 -2.29 15.62
CA GLU A 138 -12.56 -0.85 15.35
C GLU A 138 -11.20 -0.19 15.57
N GLU A 139 -10.57 -0.53 16.69
CA GLU A 139 -9.29 0.03 17.05
C GLU A 139 -8.17 -0.37 16.08
N ILE A 140 -8.17 -1.62 15.61
CA ILE A 140 -7.21 -2.09 14.59
C ILE A 140 -7.42 -1.33 13.27
N LYS A 141 -8.67 -1.16 12.83
CA LYS A 141 -8.97 -0.40 11.60
C LYS A 141 -8.49 1.04 11.70
N LEU A 142 -8.76 1.71 12.84
CA LEU A 142 -8.28 3.05 13.10
C LEU A 142 -6.75 3.15 13.06
N ARG A 143 -6.04 2.15 13.61
CA ARG A 143 -4.57 2.11 13.57
C ARG A 143 -4.02 1.85 12.17
N ILE A 144 -4.64 0.94 11.41
CA ILE A 144 -4.29 0.70 10.00
C ILE A 144 -4.48 1.97 9.19
N ASP A 145 -5.60 2.67 9.35
CA ASP A 145 -5.89 3.91 8.64
C ASP A 145 -4.91 5.04 9.03
N LYS A 146 -4.55 5.17 10.30
CA LYS A 146 -3.53 6.14 10.75
C LYS A 146 -2.17 5.85 10.11
N LYS A 147 -1.77 4.58 10.05
CA LYS A 147 -0.50 4.17 9.42
C LYS A 147 -0.52 4.41 7.91
N ASN A 148 -1.63 4.13 7.23
CA ASN A 148 -1.79 4.41 5.81
C ASN A 148 -1.77 5.93 5.52
N LYS A 149 -2.45 6.75 6.34
CA LYS A 149 -2.42 8.21 6.22
C LYS A 149 -1.02 8.79 6.48
N GLY A 150 -0.26 8.22 7.41
CA GLY A 150 1.15 8.59 7.63
C GLY A 150 2.07 8.30 6.44
N VAL A 151 1.69 7.37 5.56
CA VAL A 151 2.38 7.10 4.29
C VAL A 151 1.93 8.06 3.18
N GLU A 152 0.68 8.53 3.19
CA GLU A 152 0.17 9.51 2.20
C GLU A 152 0.72 10.93 2.37
N THR A 153 1.12 11.37 3.57
CA THR A 153 1.61 12.74 3.79
C THR A 153 2.99 13.06 3.20
N THR A 154 3.69 12.10 2.57
CA THR A 154 5.05 12.33 2.01
C THR A 154 5.09 12.41 0.49
N THR A 155 3.97 12.25 -0.23
CA THR A 155 4.01 12.12 -1.70
C THR A 155 3.09 13.06 -2.49
N THR A 156 2.45 14.06 -1.88
CA THR A 156 1.59 14.98 -2.66
C THR A 156 1.48 16.40 -2.08
N THR A 157 2.61 17.06 -1.85
CA THR A 157 2.66 18.54 -1.73
C THR A 157 3.96 19.05 -2.33
N ASP A 158 4.08 19.04 -3.66
CA ASP A 158 4.96 19.91 -4.46
C ASP A 158 4.74 19.63 -5.96
N ALA A 159 3.52 19.91 -6.48
CA ALA A 159 3.25 20.09 -7.92
C ALA A 159 1.83 20.61 -8.22
N VAL A 160 1.23 21.44 -7.36
CA VAL A 160 0.02 22.22 -7.73
C VAL A 160 0.14 23.61 -7.14
N GLU A 161 1.10 24.40 -7.63
CA GLU A 161 1.06 25.87 -7.55
C GLU A 161 2.06 26.46 -8.56
N SER A 162 1.65 26.47 -9.84
CA SER A 162 2.06 27.45 -10.87
C SER A 162 1.60 26.98 -12.25
N THR A 163 0.30 27.07 -12.55
CA THR A 163 -0.20 27.19 -13.94
C THR A 163 -1.67 27.63 -13.95
N THR A 164 -1.98 28.69 -13.20
CA THR A 164 -3.22 29.47 -13.34
C THR A 164 -2.87 30.94 -13.54
N ALA A 165 -2.14 31.24 -14.62
CA ALA A 165 -2.02 32.60 -15.18
C ALA A 165 -1.33 32.57 -16.57
N ALA A 166 -2.01 32.04 -17.60
CA ALA A 166 -1.63 32.28 -19.00
C ALA A 166 -2.84 32.11 -19.93
N ALA A 167 -3.92 32.83 -19.65
CA ALA A 167 -5.06 32.97 -20.55
C ALA A 167 -5.47 34.44 -20.60
N ALA A 168 -4.66 35.28 -21.25
CA ALA A 168 -5.03 36.62 -21.70
C ALA A 168 -3.93 37.18 -22.62
N ASN A 169 -4.14 37.05 -23.94
CA ASN A 169 -3.89 38.07 -24.97
C ASN A 169 -3.74 37.39 -26.34
N LEU A 170 -4.89 37.19 -26.99
CA LEU A 170 -4.99 36.90 -28.41
C LEU A 170 -5.48 38.19 -29.10
N SER A 171 -4.55 39.09 -29.43
CA SER A 171 -4.73 40.29 -30.26
C SER A 171 -3.33 40.93 -30.40
N VAL A 172 -2.79 41.43 -31.52
CA VAL A 172 -3.25 41.84 -32.85
C VAL A 172 -2.02 41.86 -33.77
N GLY A 173 -2.21 41.52 -35.06
CA GLY A 173 -1.48 42.07 -36.20
C GLY A 173 -0.01 41.63 -36.36
N GLY A 174 0.48 41.26 -37.53
CA GLY A 174 0.00 41.42 -38.88
C GLY A 174 1.25 41.49 -39.73
N ASP A 175 1.39 40.59 -40.69
CA ASP A 175 2.17 40.94 -41.88
C ASP A 175 1.61 40.21 -43.09
N ALA A 176 1.39 41.02 -44.11
CA ALA A 176 0.70 40.68 -45.32
C ALA A 176 1.73 40.11 -46.31
N ALA A 177 1.44 38.95 -46.87
CA ALA A 177 2.00 38.55 -48.15
C ALA A 177 0.84 38.08 -49.03
N ALA A 178 0.44 38.98 -49.92
CA ALA A 178 -0.70 38.85 -50.81
C ALA A 178 -0.50 37.72 -51.83
N ALA A 179 -1.56 36.93 -51.98
CA ALA A 179 -1.80 36.14 -53.18
C ALA A 179 -2.17 37.07 -54.35
N GLN A 180 -1.55 36.88 -55.51
CA GLN A 180 -2.05 37.39 -56.79
C GLN A 180 -2.34 36.21 -57.71
N GLN A 181 -3.60 36.06 -58.11
CA GLN A 181 -3.99 35.28 -59.28
C GLN A 181 -5.28 35.88 -59.89
N LYS A 182 -5.13 36.53 -61.05
CA LYS A 182 -5.97 36.40 -62.28
C LYS A 182 -5.93 37.67 -63.14
N THR A 183 -5.67 37.46 -64.45
CA THR A 183 -6.36 37.95 -65.68
C THR A 183 -5.34 37.79 -66.82
N GLU A 184 -5.47 36.83 -67.74
CA GLU A 184 -6.19 36.97 -69.02
C GLU A 184 -6.01 38.37 -69.64
N ASP A 185 -5.17 38.48 -70.68
CA ASP A 185 -5.40 39.41 -71.78
C ASP A 185 -4.87 38.83 -73.10
N ALA A 186 -5.56 39.24 -74.16
CA ALA A 186 -5.52 38.83 -75.54
C ALA A 186 -4.23 39.25 -76.26
N GLY A 187 -4.07 38.70 -77.48
CA GLY A 187 -2.83 38.77 -78.23
C GLY A 187 -2.51 40.07 -78.97
N VAL A 188 -1.33 40.04 -79.57
CA VAL A 188 -0.96 40.52 -80.91
C VAL A 188 0.05 39.52 -81.47
#